data_AF-A0A9P9U6M1-F1
#
_entry.id   AF-A0A9P9U6M1-F1
#
_cell.length_a   1.000
_cell.length_b   1.000
_cell.length_c   1.000
_cell.angle_alpha   90.00
_cell.angle_beta   90.00
_cell.angle_gamma   90.00
#
_symmetry.space_group_name_H-M   'P 1'
#
loop_
_entity.id
_entity.type
_entity.pdbx_description
1 polymer ?
#
loop_
_entity_poly.entity_id
_entity_poly.type
_entity_poly.pdbx_seq_one_letter_code
_entity_poly.pdbx_strand_id
1 'polypeptide(L)'
;MDDEQFMQQLRNLTSQTVDWSGFDPSKWRDEDIDWNTSDASQGNKDDAYASDTSILSVHHLDPSQVRSSTGPNRFEDVTDEGEEYCDASDLESIKWPEVSAKQGEHDPITELFTPWRMVQEYPNLFVGKRNGQRARPLFTLEGLHENRIWDLFYLYRPSDEGNKSPIIFVPTYQMQHLLDVINRKLDVEFTFPRGHQDLFAMPFGQSNTAKPRFLGRSTSAQEWSELTKNVPARKPGDISEKAPFLAKQELTRRLNSIFSPQEKGKKSKNNQYKRCNLHRTWGKNVKRVQRYLGLRRKVQSVPEGPFTPLNLTQPTGIEPEKSVLFVAIDLEAYELNQSMITEVGMAILDTADLTNAAPGEGTKNWFDLIKARHIRVKEFSWATNHRHVQGRAEYFDFGKSEFIEVAKIADVLKETIEVESSAGGDGAKRPVVLVFHDQSADLKYIRMLGYDVTSADNILEVVDTREMYQYLSRSNNATKLSNVCYYLDIPFKNMHNAGNDAVYTLQAMIGLAIDMRQKSLKRAAAKAEKGNEGYVTYSEFTEKKEDVDEGWVSSGEQTDGGEPNYIPVSPAPKFVSETPGEDWEL
;
A
#
# COMPACT_ATOMS: atom_id res chain seq x y z
N MET A 1 -6.52 46.02 -10.05
CA MET A 1 -7.28 45.74 -11.29
C MET A 1 -8.71 46.23 -11.07
N ASP A 2 -9.31 46.90 -12.05
CA ASP A 2 -10.71 47.33 -12.01
C ASP A 2 -11.65 46.12 -12.26
N ASP A 3 -12.87 46.14 -11.72
CA ASP A 3 -13.80 45.00 -11.79
C ASP A 3 -14.18 44.65 -13.23
N GLU A 4 -14.22 45.65 -14.11
CA GLU A 4 -14.50 45.45 -15.53
C GLU A 4 -13.35 44.70 -16.24
N GLN A 5 -12.09 45.01 -15.90
CA GLN A 5 -10.92 44.31 -16.45
C GLN A 5 -10.80 42.87 -15.93
N PHE A 6 -11.15 42.64 -14.66
CA PHE A 6 -11.17 41.31 -14.06
C PHE A 6 -12.23 40.40 -14.72
N MET A 7 -13.43 40.93 -14.91
CA MET A 7 -14.50 40.22 -15.62
C MET A 7 -14.16 39.93 -17.08
N GLN A 8 -13.40 40.81 -17.73
CA GLN A 8 -12.97 40.62 -19.11
C GLN A 8 -11.90 39.52 -19.24
N GLN A 9 -10.98 39.41 -18.28
CA GLN A 9 -10.03 38.28 -18.22
C GLN A 9 -10.73 36.95 -17.94
N LEU A 10 -11.69 36.91 -17.01
CA LEU A 10 -12.48 35.71 -16.73
C LEU A 10 -13.26 35.23 -17.96
N ARG A 11 -13.90 36.16 -18.68
CA ARG A 11 -14.61 35.85 -19.94
C ARG A 11 -13.68 35.39 -21.07
N ASN A 12 -12.41 35.80 -21.08
CA ASN A 12 -11.43 35.33 -22.05
C ASN A 12 -10.87 33.94 -21.70
N LEU A 13 -10.86 33.58 -20.42
CA LEU A 13 -10.42 32.27 -19.92
C LEU A 13 -11.49 31.19 -20.04
N THR A 14 -12.76 31.56 -20.00
CA THR A 14 -13.89 30.64 -20.18
C THR A 14 -14.47 30.73 -21.59
N SER A 15 -14.66 29.62 -22.28
CA SER A 15 -15.41 29.61 -23.54
C SER A 15 -16.79 30.26 -23.36
N GLN A 16 -17.35 30.89 -24.42
CA GLN A 16 -18.54 31.76 -24.45
C GLN A 16 -19.87 31.16 -23.91
N THR A 17 -19.84 30.01 -23.24
CA THR A 17 -21.00 29.25 -22.76
C THR A 17 -21.32 29.48 -21.27
N VAL A 18 -20.53 30.27 -20.53
CA VAL A 18 -20.76 30.51 -19.10
C VAL A 18 -21.39 31.89 -18.90
N ASP A 19 -22.61 31.91 -18.33
CA ASP A 19 -23.29 33.15 -17.95
C ASP A 19 -22.82 33.62 -16.57
N TRP A 20 -22.31 34.85 -16.53
CA TRP A 20 -21.75 35.49 -15.34
C TRP A 20 -22.66 36.58 -14.77
N SER A 21 -23.93 36.65 -15.20
CA SER A 21 -24.92 37.70 -14.87
C SER A 21 -25.27 37.84 -13.38
N GLY A 22 -24.72 37.01 -12.49
CA GLY A 22 -24.89 37.09 -11.03
C GLY A 22 -23.60 37.09 -10.21
N PHE A 23 -22.43 37.21 -10.84
CA PHE A 23 -21.14 37.22 -10.14
C PHE A 23 -20.74 38.64 -9.73
N ASP A 24 -20.47 38.83 -8.43
CA ASP A 24 -20.09 40.11 -7.82
C ASP A 24 -18.59 40.09 -7.44
N PRO A 25 -17.71 40.76 -8.20
CA PRO A 25 -16.27 40.73 -8.00
C PRO A 25 -15.81 41.41 -6.69
N SER A 26 -16.65 42.30 -6.13
CA SER A 26 -16.29 43.08 -4.93
C SER A 26 -16.16 42.20 -3.67
N LYS A 27 -16.94 41.13 -3.59
CA LYS A 27 -16.94 40.17 -2.47
C LYS A 27 -15.69 39.29 -2.40
N TRP A 28 -14.89 39.26 -3.45
CA TRP A 28 -13.65 38.50 -3.53
C TRP A 28 -12.41 39.33 -3.15
N ARG A 29 -12.61 40.61 -2.80
CA ARG A 29 -11.53 41.52 -2.35
C ARG A 29 -11.46 41.69 -0.83
N ASP A 30 -12.49 41.28 -0.09
CA ASP A 30 -12.62 41.50 1.36
C ASP A 30 -12.21 40.29 2.23
N GLU A 31 -11.24 39.50 1.78
CA GLU A 31 -10.48 38.62 2.66
C GLU A 31 -9.04 39.11 2.74
N ASP A 32 -8.78 40.01 3.70
CA ASP A 32 -7.43 40.33 4.16
C ASP A 32 -6.80 39.05 4.72
N ILE A 33 -6.07 38.33 3.87
CA ILE A 33 -5.18 37.24 4.29
C ILE A 33 -3.97 37.89 4.96
N ASP A 34 -4.03 37.96 6.29
CA ASP A 34 -2.93 38.36 7.16
C ASP A 34 -1.77 37.35 7.04
N TRP A 35 -0.64 37.81 6.51
CA TRP A 35 0.56 37.00 6.26
C TRP A 35 1.56 37.00 7.43
N ASN A 36 1.19 37.43 8.65
CA ASN A 36 2.10 37.35 9.79
C ASN A 36 1.41 37.08 11.13
N THR A 37 1.18 35.80 11.43
CA THR A 37 1.30 35.30 12.80
C THR A 37 2.15 34.03 12.80
N SER A 38 3.26 34.13 13.52
CA SER A 38 4.19 33.05 13.80
C SER A 38 3.60 32.16 14.90
N ASP A 39 3.41 30.88 14.61
CA ASP A 39 3.53 29.86 15.65
C ASP A 39 3.99 28.52 15.09
N ALA A 40 4.86 27.87 15.85
CA ALA A 40 5.63 26.73 15.45
C ALA A 40 4.76 25.47 15.25
N SER A 41 4.77 24.89 14.06
CA SER A 41 4.42 23.48 13.86
C SER A 41 5.46 22.81 12.98
N GLN A 42 6.27 21.97 13.62
CA GLN A 42 7.20 21.06 12.98
C GLN A 42 6.41 20.12 12.05
N GLY A 43 6.75 20.14 10.77
CA GLY A 43 6.21 19.23 9.78
C GLY A 43 6.60 17.78 10.12
N ASN A 44 5.60 16.96 10.41
CA ASN A 44 5.77 15.53 10.50
C ASN A 44 5.73 14.92 9.10
N LYS A 45 6.81 14.23 8.78
CA LYS A 45 6.95 13.28 7.68
C LYS A 45 6.16 11.99 8.00
N ASP A 46 5.96 11.22 6.93
CA ASP A 46 5.69 9.78 6.87
C ASP A 46 4.22 9.35 6.79
N ASP A 47 3.80 8.99 5.56
CA ASP A 47 2.77 7.98 5.29
C ASP A 47 3.19 7.19 4.04
N ALA A 48 4.16 6.30 4.24
CA ALA A 48 4.50 5.26 3.28
C ALA A 48 3.85 3.95 3.72
N TYR A 49 3.00 3.40 2.84
CA TYR A 49 2.54 2.02 2.88
C TYR A 49 3.75 1.09 3.04
N ALA A 50 3.93 0.52 4.23
CA ALA A 50 4.92 -0.50 4.49
C ALA A 50 4.45 -1.82 3.86
N SER A 51 4.97 -2.11 2.67
CA SER A 51 5.29 -3.50 2.32
C SER A 51 6.67 -3.80 2.90
N ASP A 52 6.77 -4.88 3.67
CA ASP A 52 8.01 -5.43 4.25
C ASP A 52 9.25 -5.18 3.38
N THR A 53 10.28 -4.51 3.94
CA THR A 53 11.69 -4.93 3.89
C THR A 53 12.62 -3.98 4.67
N SER A 54 13.31 -4.57 5.65
CA SER A 54 14.63 -4.23 6.24
C SER A 54 14.89 -2.85 6.87
N ILE A 55 15.05 -2.85 8.20
CA ILE A 55 15.92 -1.92 8.95
C ILE A 55 17.18 -2.68 9.35
N LEU A 56 18.36 -2.21 8.92
CA LEU A 56 19.61 -2.13 9.70
C LEU A 56 20.53 -1.07 9.05
N SER A 57 20.26 0.18 9.40
CA SER A 57 21.15 1.20 9.97
C SER A 57 22.56 1.52 9.38
N VAL A 58 22.65 2.80 8.95
CA VAL A 58 23.61 3.85 9.36
C VAL A 58 25.05 3.84 8.80
N HIS A 59 25.32 4.79 7.90
CA HIS A 59 26.35 5.82 8.12
C HIS A 59 25.87 7.15 7.53
N HIS A 60 25.62 8.12 8.41
CA HIS A 60 25.49 9.53 8.06
C HIS A 60 26.87 10.04 7.62
N LEU A 61 26.95 10.62 6.41
CA LEU A 61 28.02 11.54 6.06
C LEU A 61 27.46 12.96 6.03
N ASP A 62 28.13 13.81 6.80
CA ASP A 62 27.88 15.23 7.02
C ASP A 62 28.18 16.03 5.73
N PRO A 63 27.24 16.86 5.21
CA PRO A 63 27.45 17.63 3.99
C PRO A 63 28.48 18.77 4.10
N SER A 64 29.09 19.00 5.27
CA SER A 64 29.96 20.15 5.53
C SER A 64 31.47 19.90 5.41
N GLN A 65 31.92 18.70 5.01
CA GLN A 65 33.35 18.43 4.80
C GLN A 65 33.67 17.81 3.45
N VAL A 66 33.77 18.65 2.41
CA VAL A 66 34.70 18.41 1.31
C VAL A 66 35.52 19.67 1.09
N ARG A 67 36.80 19.60 1.47
CA ARG A 67 37.81 20.61 1.22
C ARG A 67 38.13 20.70 -0.28
N SER A 68 38.35 21.92 -0.72
CA SER A 68 38.88 22.31 -2.02
C SER A 68 40.37 21.97 -2.16
N SER A 69 40.76 21.39 -3.30
CA SER A 69 42.12 21.46 -3.85
C SER A 69 42.09 21.07 -5.33
N THR A 70 41.96 22.07 -6.22
CA THR A 70 42.98 22.55 -7.20
C THR A 70 43.18 21.68 -8.45
N GLY A 71 42.82 22.26 -9.61
CA GLY A 71 42.78 21.67 -10.96
C GLY A 71 44.13 21.41 -11.66
N PRO A 72 44.18 21.41 -13.02
CA PRO A 72 44.08 22.69 -13.73
C PRO A 72 43.22 22.73 -15.03
N ASN A 73 42.50 23.86 -15.15
CA ASN A 73 42.14 24.69 -16.32
C ASN A 73 41.95 24.03 -17.70
N ARG A 74 40.83 24.31 -18.38
CA ARG A 74 40.55 25.59 -19.08
C ARG A 74 39.26 25.46 -19.92
N PHE A 75 38.19 26.17 -19.58
CA PHE A 75 37.30 26.77 -20.57
C PHE A 75 36.80 28.09 -19.96
N GLU A 76 37.22 29.16 -20.60
CA GLU A 76 36.91 30.56 -20.28
C GLU A 76 35.41 30.81 -20.50
N ASP A 77 34.85 31.76 -19.73
CA ASP A 77 33.57 32.39 -20.02
C ASP A 77 33.53 32.83 -21.48
N VAL A 78 32.71 32.15 -22.29
CA VAL A 78 32.32 32.65 -23.61
C VAL A 78 30.94 33.26 -23.46
N THR A 79 30.94 34.57 -23.60
CA THR A 79 29.80 35.44 -23.81
C THR A 79 28.86 34.88 -24.88
N ASP A 80 27.57 35.14 -24.69
CA ASP A 80 26.44 34.99 -25.61
C ASP A 80 26.80 35.46 -27.04
N GLU A 81 27.34 34.55 -27.84
CA GLU A 81 27.52 34.67 -29.29
C GLU A 81 26.77 33.50 -29.93
N GLY A 82 25.90 33.83 -30.89
CA GLY A 82 24.79 33.00 -31.37
C GLY A 82 25.08 31.51 -31.54
N GLU A 83 24.22 30.69 -30.93
CA GLU A 83 24.14 29.26 -31.22
C GLU A 83 23.88 29.05 -32.72
N GLU A 84 24.93 28.71 -33.46
CA GLU A 84 24.82 28.13 -34.79
C GLU A 84 23.91 26.90 -34.68
N TYR A 85 22.76 26.92 -35.37
CA TYR A 85 21.85 25.77 -35.42
C TYR A 85 22.58 24.59 -36.07
N CYS A 86 23.19 23.75 -35.25
CA CYS A 86 23.79 22.48 -35.66
C CYS A 86 22.70 21.63 -36.33
N ASP A 87 22.83 21.40 -37.64
CA ASP A 87 21.86 20.63 -38.41
C ASP A 87 21.94 19.15 -37.96
N ALA A 88 20.88 18.37 -38.21
CA ALA A 88 20.91 16.94 -37.92
C ALA A 88 22.09 16.24 -38.63
N SER A 89 22.49 16.74 -39.79
CA SER A 89 23.65 16.26 -40.55
C SER A 89 24.99 16.48 -39.83
N ASP A 90 25.14 17.59 -39.09
CA ASP A 90 26.33 17.88 -38.29
C ASP A 90 26.44 16.92 -37.11
N LEU A 91 25.32 16.66 -36.42
CA LEU A 91 25.26 15.69 -35.32
C LEU A 91 25.54 14.25 -35.79
N GLU A 92 25.12 13.89 -36.99
CA GLU A 92 25.41 12.59 -37.59
C GLU A 92 26.87 12.44 -38.04
N SER A 93 27.57 13.54 -38.27
CA SER A 93 28.99 13.53 -38.69
C SER A 93 29.98 13.24 -37.54
N ILE A 94 29.49 13.11 -36.30
CA ILE A 94 30.31 12.87 -35.10
C ILE A 94 31.05 11.53 -35.22
N LYS A 95 32.39 11.59 -35.13
CA LYS A 95 33.26 10.42 -35.07
C LYS A 95 33.45 9.96 -33.63
N TRP A 96 32.98 8.77 -33.31
CA TRP A 96 33.15 8.20 -31.97
C TRP A 96 34.53 7.54 -31.83
N PRO A 97 35.28 7.86 -30.76
CA PRO A 97 36.55 7.20 -30.48
C PRO A 97 36.33 5.69 -30.33
N GLU A 98 37.28 4.87 -30.78
CA GLU A 98 37.21 3.42 -30.59
C GLU A 98 37.25 3.06 -29.11
N VAL A 99 36.38 2.13 -28.71
CA VAL A 99 36.39 1.57 -27.35
C VAL A 99 37.71 0.83 -27.17
N SER A 100 38.45 1.19 -26.13
CA SER A 100 39.80 0.64 -25.86
C SER A 100 39.80 -0.82 -25.40
N ALA A 101 38.63 -1.37 -25.03
CA ALA A 101 38.48 -2.73 -24.53
C ALA A 101 38.37 -3.78 -25.66
N LYS A 102 38.96 -4.97 -25.46
CA LYS A 102 38.77 -6.09 -26.38
C LYS A 102 37.44 -6.80 -26.13
N GLN A 103 37.01 -7.61 -27.09
CA GLN A 103 35.79 -8.41 -26.95
C GLN A 103 35.81 -9.28 -25.68
N GLY A 104 34.78 -9.15 -24.86
CA GLY A 104 34.62 -9.83 -23.58
C GLY A 104 35.39 -9.20 -22.42
N GLU A 105 36.01 -8.04 -22.59
CA GLU A 105 36.61 -7.24 -21.51
C GLU A 105 35.63 -6.15 -21.03
N HIS A 106 35.92 -5.55 -19.88
CA HIS A 106 35.17 -4.39 -19.40
C HIS A 106 35.80 -3.12 -19.95
N ASP A 107 34.97 -2.17 -20.37
CA ASP A 107 35.46 -0.84 -20.73
C ASP A 107 35.65 0.00 -19.45
N PRO A 108 36.84 0.57 -19.20
CA PRO A 108 37.09 1.37 -18.00
C PRO A 108 36.42 2.74 -18.03
N ILE A 109 35.96 3.21 -19.20
CA ILE A 109 35.40 4.55 -19.38
C ILE A 109 33.87 4.55 -19.25
N THR A 110 33.19 3.55 -19.79
CA THR A 110 31.72 3.52 -19.80
C THR A 110 31.13 3.13 -18.43
N GLU A 111 30.46 4.08 -17.78
CA GLU A 111 29.83 3.90 -16.47
C GLU A 111 28.32 3.60 -16.53
N LEU A 112 27.64 4.15 -17.54
CA LEU A 112 26.17 4.09 -17.68
C LEU A 112 25.76 3.42 -18.98
N PHE A 113 24.77 2.53 -18.87
CA PHE A 113 24.30 1.72 -20.00
C PHE A 113 22.78 1.81 -20.19
N THR A 114 22.35 1.82 -21.45
CA THR A 114 20.97 1.64 -21.89
C THR A 114 20.80 0.22 -22.47
N PRO A 115 19.78 -0.56 -22.08
CA PRO A 115 19.48 -1.83 -22.74
C PRO A 115 19.07 -1.60 -24.19
N TRP A 116 19.57 -2.41 -25.12
CA TRP A 116 19.20 -2.31 -26.53
C TRP A 116 17.69 -2.36 -26.75
N ARG A 117 16.98 -3.17 -25.96
CA ARG A 117 15.51 -3.21 -25.99
C ARG A 117 14.88 -1.84 -25.73
N MET A 118 15.43 -1.05 -24.81
CA MET A 118 14.91 0.29 -24.50
C MET A 118 15.20 1.28 -25.62
N VAL A 119 16.31 1.12 -26.34
CA VAL A 119 16.59 1.87 -27.58
C VAL A 119 15.52 1.55 -28.63
N GLN A 120 15.35 0.27 -28.97
CA GLN A 120 14.46 -0.17 -30.04
C GLN A 120 12.98 0.09 -29.75
N GLU A 121 12.53 -0.15 -28.52
CA GLU A 121 11.12 -0.01 -28.13
C GLU A 121 10.75 1.39 -27.63
N TYR A 122 11.71 2.34 -27.62
CA TYR A 122 11.49 3.71 -27.17
C TYR A 122 10.20 4.35 -27.74
N PRO A 123 9.96 4.36 -29.06
CA PRO A 123 8.77 5.01 -29.62
C PRO A 123 7.47 4.26 -29.31
N ASN A 124 7.52 2.97 -28.96
CA ASN A 124 6.34 2.19 -28.61
C ASN A 124 5.97 2.32 -27.13
N LEU A 125 6.98 2.47 -26.28
CA LEU A 125 6.81 2.49 -24.83
C LEU A 125 6.63 3.89 -24.27
N PHE A 126 7.29 4.90 -24.85
CA PHE A 126 7.47 6.19 -24.20
C PHE A 126 7.08 7.40 -25.07
N VAL A 127 6.73 7.18 -26.33
CA VAL A 127 6.29 8.27 -27.23
C VAL A 127 4.78 8.19 -27.47
N GLY A 128 4.09 9.31 -27.30
CA GLY A 128 2.65 9.41 -27.52
C GLY A 128 2.23 9.14 -28.97
N LYS A 129 0.96 8.75 -29.20
CA LYS A 129 0.45 8.30 -30.50
C LYS A 129 0.79 9.23 -31.68
N ARG A 130 0.69 10.55 -31.47
CA ARG A 130 0.95 11.59 -32.48
C ARG A 130 2.39 11.58 -32.99
N ASN A 131 3.37 11.63 -32.09
CA ASN A 131 4.79 11.65 -32.47
C ASN A 131 5.36 10.24 -32.71
N GLY A 132 4.74 9.20 -32.14
CA GLY A 132 5.17 7.82 -32.29
C GLY A 132 5.05 7.31 -33.72
N GLN A 133 4.02 7.72 -34.47
CA GLN A 133 3.89 7.36 -35.88
C GLN A 133 5.05 7.91 -36.74
N ARG A 134 5.55 9.11 -36.42
CA ARG A 134 6.68 9.76 -37.10
C ARG A 134 8.03 9.17 -36.68
N ALA A 135 8.17 8.82 -35.39
CA ALA A 135 9.43 8.34 -34.84
C ALA A 135 9.72 6.87 -35.17
N ARG A 136 8.72 5.99 -35.17
CA ARG A 136 8.89 4.53 -35.35
C ARG A 136 9.81 4.11 -36.51
N PRO A 137 9.75 4.70 -37.72
CA PRO A 137 10.65 4.35 -38.81
C PRO A 137 12.14 4.57 -38.50
N LEU A 138 12.47 5.53 -37.63
CA LEU A 138 13.86 5.84 -37.22
C LEU A 138 14.41 4.87 -36.15
N PHE A 139 13.54 4.05 -35.56
CA PHE A 139 13.86 3.06 -34.53
C PHE A 139 13.77 1.61 -35.03
N THR A 140 13.60 1.40 -36.34
CA THR A 140 13.83 0.07 -36.95
C THR A 140 15.32 -0.27 -36.86
N LEU A 141 15.70 -1.53 -36.99
CA LEU A 141 17.11 -1.91 -36.87
C LEU A 141 17.97 -1.22 -37.93
N GLU A 142 17.43 -1.08 -39.15
CA GLU A 142 18.03 -0.34 -40.26
C GLU A 142 18.08 1.15 -39.96
N GLY A 143 16.98 1.74 -39.49
CA GLY A 143 16.91 3.15 -39.11
C GLY A 143 17.88 3.48 -37.97
N LEU A 144 18.08 2.57 -37.01
CA LEU A 144 19.03 2.74 -35.92
C LEU A 144 20.50 2.74 -36.35
N HIS A 145 20.81 2.19 -37.53
CA HIS A 145 22.17 2.16 -38.10
C HIS A 145 22.36 3.16 -39.25
N GLU A 146 21.34 3.95 -39.59
CA GLU A 146 21.48 5.03 -40.56
C GLU A 146 22.43 6.10 -40.01
N ASN A 147 23.61 6.23 -40.66
CA ASN A 147 24.69 7.15 -40.31
C ASN A 147 25.16 7.06 -38.85
N ARG A 148 25.00 5.89 -38.21
CA ARG A 148 25.28 5.71 -36.78
C ARG A 148 26.02 4.42 -36.50
N ILE A 149 26.87 4.48 -35.49
CA ILE A 149 27.61 3.35 -34.96
C ILE A 149 27.20 3.07 -33.52
N TRP A 150 27.22 1.80 -33.14
CA TRP A 150 26.86 1.35 -31.80
C TRP A 150 27.98 0.53 -31.19
N ASP A 151 28.37 0.89 -29.98
CA ASP A 151 29.24 0.07 -29.16
C ASP A 151 28.37 -0.86 -28.33
N LEU A 152 28.42 -2.15 -28.63
CA LEU A 152 27.56 -3.15 -28.00
C LEU A 152 28.26 -3.75 -26.80
N PHE A 153 27.50 -3.93 -25.73
CA PHE A 153 27.92 -4.61 -24.52
C PHE A 153 26.93 -5.71 -24.17
N TYR A 154 27.37 -6.72 -23.42
CA TYR A 154 26.52 -7.82 -22.99
C TYR A 154 26.70 -8.13 -21.51
N LEU A 155 25.61 -8.58 -20.87
CA LEU A 155 25.62 -9.11 -19.52
C LEU A 155 24.62 -10.26 -19.39
N TYR A 156 25.04 -11.35 -18.75
CA TYR A 156 24.14 -12.44 -18.38
C TYR A 156 23.44 -12.14 -17.05
N ARG A 157 22.23 -12.68 -16.86
CA ARG A 157 21.56 -12.61 -15.56
C ARG A 157 22.38 -13.38 -14.50
N PRO A 158 22.51 -12.85 -13.27
CA PRO A 158 23.26 -13.52 -12.21
C PRO A 158 22.70 -14.87 -11.75
N SER A 159 21.43 -15.20 -12.05
CA SER A 159 20.81 -16.49 -11.70
C SER A 159 21.01 -17.55 -12.79
N ASP A 160 21.21 -18.81 -12.35
CA ASP A 160 21.29 -19.99 -13.21
C ASP A 160 19.91 -20.59 -13.57
N GLU A 161 18.84 -20.04 -13.01
CA GLU A 161 17.49 -20.55 -13.22
C GLU A 161 16.87 -20.02 -14.53
N GLY A 162 17.00 -20.83 -15.59
CA GLY A 162 16.04 -20.86 -16.70
C GLY A 162 16.34 -19.99 -17.92
N ASN A 163 16.84 -18.74 -17.78
CA ASN A 163 17.07 -17.86 -18.93
C ASN A 163 18.56 -17.62 -19.22
N LYS A 164 19.08 -18.36 -20.20
CA LYS A 164 20.50 -18.31 -20.63
C LYS A 164 20.80 -17.19 -21.61
N SER A 165 19.82 -16.39 -22.06
CA SER A 165 20.06 -15.36 -23.07
C SER A 165 20.72 -14.12 -22.45
N PRO A 166 21.81 -13.61 -23.05
CA PRO A 166 22.45 -12.37 -22.60
C PRO A 166 21.55 -11.16 -22.90
N ILE A 167 21.67 -10.12 -22.08
CA ILE A 167 21.03 -8.82 -22.33
C ILE A 167 22.08 -7.94 -23.01
N ILE A 168 21.67 -7.29 -24.11
CA ILE A 168 22.52 -6.39 -24.89
C ILE A 168 22.30 -4.95 -24.40
N PHE A 169 23.39 -4.20 -24.32
CA PHE A 169 23.45 -2.83 -23.86
C PHE A 169 24.25 -1.96 -24.83
N VAL A 170 24.01 -0.66 -24.76
CA VAL A 170 24.81 0.39 -25.37
C VAL A 170 25.16 1.43 -24.29
N PRO A 171 26.25 2.18 -24.44
CA PRO A 171 26.51 3.33 -23.59
C PRO A 171 25.34 4.34 -23.63
N THR A 172 24.96 4.86 -22.46
CA THR A 172 23.82 5.79 -22.34
C THR A 172 24.00 7.06 -23.18
N TYR A 173 25.23 7.52 -23.38
CA TYR A 173 25.50 8.69 -24.22
C TYR A 173 25.14 8.46 -25.70
N GLN A 174 25.26 7.23 -26.23
CA GLN A 174 24.87 6.92 -27.62
C GLN A 174 23.34 6.94 -27.77
N MET A 175 22.61 6.53 -26.74
CA MET A 175 21.15 6.67 -26.70
C MET A 175 20.73 8.15 -26.61
N GLN A 176 21.42 8.96 -25.81
CA GLN A 176 21.11 10.40 -25.73
C GLN A 176 21.36 11.08 -27.08
N HIS A 177 22.50 10.82 -27.73
CA HIS A 177 22.82 11.34 -29.06
C HIS A 177 21.77 10.94 -30.11
N LEU A 178 21.28 9.70 -30.07
CA LEU A 178 20.16 9.28 -30.92
C LEU A 178 18.92 10.17 -30.73
N LEU A 179 18.53 10.44 -29.49
CA LEU A 179 17.40 11.32 -29.21
C LEU A 179 17.65 12.73 -29.74
N ASP A 180 18.86 13.27 -29.58
CA ASP A 180 19.21 14.60 -30.06
C ASP A 180 19.10 14.71 -31.58
N VAL A 181 19.62 13.72 -32.33
CA VAL A 181 19.48 13.65 -33.80
C VAL A 181 18.00 13.57 -34.22
N ILE A 182 17.21 12.71 -33.55
CA ILE A 182 15.78 12.55 -33.87
C ILE A 182 14.99 13.82 -33.55
N ASN A 183 15.31 14.47 -32.43
CA ASN A 183 14.71 15.73 -32.01
C ASN A 183 14.90 16.81 -33.08
N ARG A 184 16.10 16.91 -33.67
CA ARG A 184 16.38 17.80 -34.79
C ARG A 184 15.66 17.39 -36.07
N LYS A 185 15.67 16.10 -36.44
CA LYS A 185 15.02 15.61 -37.67
C LYS A 185 13.50 15.78 -37.66
N LEU A 186 12.86 15.60 -36.49
CA LEU A 186 11.40 15.58 -36.38
C LEU A 186 10.81 16.84 -35.75
N ASP A 187 11.65 17.78 -35.31
CA ASP A 187 11.23 18.96 -34.55
C ASP A 187 10.38 18.55 -33.31
N VAL A 188 11.01 17.76 -32.43
CA VAL A 188 10.41 17.20 -31.20
C VAL A 188 11.40 17.25 -30.04
N GLU A 189 10.92 17.04 -28.81
CA GLU A 189 11.73 17.08 -27.58
C GLU A 189 11.68 15.75 -26.81
N PHE A 190 12.15 14.66 -27.43
CA PHE A 190 12.30 13.38 -26.76
C PHE A 190 13.44 13.44 -25.73
N THR A 191 13.16 12.94 -24.54
CA THR A 191 14.09 12.89 -23.40
C THR A 191 13.91 11.57 -22.65
N PHE A 192 14.85 11.22 -21.77
CA PHE A 192 14.64 10.07 -20.89
C PHE A 192 13.38 10.27 -20.02
N PRO A 193 12.37 9.39 -20.12
CA PRO A 193 11.07 9.64 -19.50
C PRO A 193 11.18 9.75 -17.98
N ARG A 194 10.52 10.78 -17.42
CA ARG A 194 10.45 10.98 -15.96
C ARG A 194 9.90 9.73 -15.27
N GLY A 195 10.58 9.27 -14.22
CA GLY A 195 10.23 8.04 -13.49
C GLY A 195 10.62 6.72 -14.19
N HIS A 196 11.37 6.79 -15.30
CA HIS A 196 11.97 5.65 -15.99
C HIS A 196 13.46 5.89 -16.36
N GLN A 197 14.08 6.94 -15.82
CA GLN A 197 15.49 7.28 -16.09
C GLN A 197 16.44 6.12 -15.79
N ASP A 198 16.18 5.37 -14.72
CA ASP A 198 16.94 4.18 -14.33
C ASP A 198 16.87 3.02 -15.36
N LEU A 199 15.98 3.06 -16.36
CA LEU A 199 15.97 2.09 -17.46
C LEU A 199 16.86 2.51 -18.63
N PHE A 200 17.24 3.79 -18.71
CA PHE A 200 18.04 4.37 -19.78
C PHE A 200 19.47 4.70 -19.33
N ALA A 201 19.66 4.98 -18.04
CA ALA A 201 20.95 5.30 -17.44
C ALA A 201 21.28 4.33 -16.30
N MET A 202 21.57 3.06 -16.62
CA MET A 202 21.84 2.05 -15.59
C MET A 202 23.31 2.04 -15.16
N PRO A 203 23.62 2.23 -13.87
CA PRO A 203 24.95 2.02 -13.34
C PRO A 203 25.20 0.53 -13.05
N PHE A 204 26.44 0.08 -13.28
CA PHE A 204 26.86 -1.31 -13.02
C PHE A 204 28.15 -1.38 -12.21
N GLY A 205 28.33 -2.49 -11.49
CA GLY A 205 29.55 -2.76 -10.72
C GLY A 205 29.58 -2.18 -9.31
N GLN A 206 28.49 -1.59 -8.85
CA GLN A 206 28.30 -1.20 -7.46
C GLN A 206 28.35 -2.44 -6.56
N SER A 207 29.02 -2.37 -5.41
CA SER A 207 29.09 -3.47 -4.44
C SER A 207 29.57 -4.82 -5.01
N ASN A 208 30.58 -4.79 -5.89
CA ASN A 208 31.17 -5.97 -6.56
C ASN A 208 30.20 -6.76 -7.46
N THR A 209 29.11 -6.14 -7.92
CA THR A 209 28.19 -6.74 -8.89
C THR A 209 28.80 -6.82 -10.29
N ALA A 210 28.25 -7.68 -11.16
CA ALA A 210 28.74 -7.86 -12.51
C ALA A 210 28.56 -6.58 -13.36
N LYS A 211 29.53 -6.34 -14.25
CA LYS A 211 29.53 -5.23 -15.21
C LYS A 211 29.33 -5.75 -16.64
N PRO A 212 28.65 -5.01 -17.52
CA PRO A 212 28.61 -5.34 -18.94
C PRO A 212 30.02 -5.48 -19.53
N ARG A 213 30.18 -6.40 -20.48
CA ARG A 213 31.41 -6.63 -21.22
C ARG A 213 31.25 -6.16 -22.66
N PHE A 214 32.31 -5.63 -23.24
CA PHE A 214 32.30 -5.17 -24.62
C PHE A 214 32.07 -6.36 -25.56
N LEU A 215 31.07 -6.27 -26.43
CA LEU A 215 30.73 -7.28 -27.43
C LEU A 215 31.40 -6.98 -28.77
N GLY A 216 31.45 -5.72 -29.16
CA GLY A 216 31.97 -5.25 -30.44
C GLY A 216 31.28 -3.97 -30.91
N ARG A 217 31.85 -3.35 -31.93
CA ARG A 217 31.28 -2.17 -32.60
C ARG A 217 30.47 -2.62 -33.81
N SER A 218 29.26 -2.08 -33.94
CA SER A 218 28.37 -2.32 -35.08
C SER A 218 28.17 -1.04 -35.88
N THR A 219 28.34 -1.14 -37.19
CA THR A 219 28.10 -0.05 -38.15
C THR A 219 26.90 -0.32 -39.07
N SER A 220 26.35 -1.53 -39.03
CA SER A 220 25.19 -1.93 -39.84
C SER A 220 24.25 -2.89 -39.09
N ALA A 221 23.00 -2.97 -39.54
CA ALA A 221 22.02 -3.92 -39.00
C ALA A 221 22.47 -5.39 -39.13
N GLN A 222 23.25 -5.71 -40.17
CA GLN A 222 23.81 -7.05 -40.38
C GLN A 222 24.89 -7.35 -39.34
N GLU A 223 25.86 -6.45 -39.15
CA GLU A 223 26.91 -6.61 -38.13
C GLU A 223 26.33 -6.74 -36.72
N TRP A 224 25.31 -5.93 -36.40
CA TRP A 224 24.58 -6.05 -35.14
C TRP A 224 24.00 -7.47 -34.96
N SER A 225 23.37 -7.99 -36.01
CA SER A 225 22.75 -9.32 -36.00
C SER A 225 23.79 -10.43 -35.86
N GLU A 226 24.97 -10.28 -36.48
CA GLU A 226 26.07 -11.24 -36.37
C GLU A 226 26.70 -11.23 -34.97
N LEU A 227 26.94 -10.04 -34.40
CA LEU A 227 27.49 -9.88 -33.06
C LEU A 227 26.54 -10.44 -31.98
N THR A 228 25.25 -10.15 -32.08
CA THR A 228 24.26 -10.60 -31.08
C THR A 228 23.89 -12.08 -31.19
N LYS A 229 24.12 -12.72 -32.35
CA LYS A 229 24.06 -14.18 -32.50
C LYS A 229 25.27 -14.89 -31.90
N ASN A 230 26.43 -14.24 -31.90
CA ASN A 230 27.71 -14.83 -31.49
C ASN A 230 28.25 -14.25 -30.18
N VAL A 231 27.37 -14.05 -29.18
CA VAL A 231 27.77 -13.51 -27.87
C VAL A 231 28.66 -14.51 -27.12
N PRO A 232 29.85 -14.10 -26.62
CA PRO A 232 30.74 -15.00 -25.88
C PRO A 232 30.11 -15.55 -24.60
N ALA A 233 30.50 -16.77 -24.22
CA ALA A 233 30.02 -17.43 -22.99
C ALA A 233 30.39 -16.65 -21.71
N ARG A 234 29.68 -16.98 -20.61
CA ARG A 234 29.91 -16.40 -19.27
C ARG A 234 31.38 -16.54 -18.84
N LYS A 235 31.96 -15.46 -18.31
CA LYS A 235 33.28 -15.44 -17.69
C LYS A 235 33.17 -15.36 -16.16
N PRO A 236 34.22 -15.75 -15.41
CA PRO A 236 34.25 -15.57 -13.95
C PRO A 236 33.93 -14.13 -13.54
N GLY A 237 33.08 -13.96 -12.53
CA GLY A 237 32.59 -12.65 -12.09
C GLY A 237 31.27 -12.20 -12.71
N ASP A 238 30.80 -12.80 -13.81
CA ASP A 238 29.53 -12.43 -14.46
C ASP A 238 28.30 -12.83 -13.62
N ILE A 239 28.43 -13.84 -12.76
CA ILE A 239 27.41 -14.24 -11.77
C ILE A 239 27.57 -13.48 -10.43
N SER A 240 28.39 -12.43 -10.42
CA SER A 240 28.63 -11.59 -9.24
C SER A 240 29.05 -12.41 -8.01
N GLU A 241 29.88 -13.45 -8.16
CA GLU A 241 30.29 -14.38 -7.08
C GLU A 241 30.62 -13.67 -5.76
N LYS A 242 31.40 -12.58 -5.85
CA LYS A 242 31.91 -11.77 -4.74
C LYS A 242 30.96 -10.68 -4.24
N ALA A 243 29.79 -10.51 -4.84
CA ALA A 243 28.81 -9.52 -4.42
C ALA A 243 27.95 -10.03 -3.24
N PRO A 244 27.53 -9.15 -2.31
CA PRO A 244 26.54 -9.48 -1.28
C PRO A 244 25.21 -9.96 -1.89
N PHE A 245 24.49 -10.84 -1.19
CA PHE A 245 23.20 -11.39 -1.64
C PHE A 245 22.21 -10.30 -2.08
N LEU A 246 22.04 -9.25 -1.28
CA LEU A 246 21.15 -8.12 -1.58
C LEU A 246 21.57 -7.38 -2.86
N ALA A 247 22.88 -7.22 -3.10
CA ALA A 247 23.39 -6.58 -4.31
C ALA A 247 23.10 -7.43 -5.57
N LYS A 248 23.21 -8.77 -5.46
CA LYS A 248 22.83 -9.69 -6.54
C LYS A 248 21.32 -9.69 -6.80
N GLN A 249 20.52 -9.61 -5.74
CA GLN A 249 19.05 -9.55 -5.84
C GLN A 249 18.60 -8.25 -6.51
N GLU A 250 19.18 -7.12 -6.13
CA GLU A 250 18.88 -5.82 -6.71
C GLU A 250 19.30 -5.73 -8.18
N LEU A 251 20.49 -6.23 -8.54
CA LEU A 251 20.91 -6.31 -9.94
C LEU A 251 19.94 -7.19 -10.76
N THR A 252 19.59 -8.37 -10.24
CA THR A 252 18.60 -9.26 -10.87
C THR A 252 17.25 -8.55 -11.07
N ARG A 253 16.77 -7.82 -10.05
CA ARG A 253 15.52 -7.05 -10.11
C ARG A 253 15.57 -5.97 -11.20
N ARG A 254 16.67 -5.22 -11.29
CA ARG A 254 16.88 -4.19 -12.33
C ARG A 254 16.93 -4.80 -13.73
N LEU A 255 17.62 -5.92 -13.91
CA LEU A 255 17.68 -6.61 -15.21
C LEU A 255 16.31 -7.17 -15.64
N ASN A 256 15.49 -7.61 -14.67
CA ASN A 256 14.13 -8.09 -14.97
C ASN A 256 13.16 -6.95 -15.31
N SER A 257 13.31 -5.76 -14.72
CA SER A 257 12.43 -4.62 -14.99
C SER A 257 12.48 -4.14 -16.44
N ILE A 258 13.59 -4.37 -17.15
CA ILE A 258 13.75 -4.12 -18.61
C ILE A 258 12.64 -4.80 -19.42
N PHE A 259 12.13 -5.94 -18.94
CA PHE A 259 11.16 -6.74 -19.67
C PHE A 259 9.70 -6.43 -19.34
N SER A 260 9.47 -5.61 -18.31
CA SER A 260 8.15 -5.27 -17.77
C SER A 260 7.85 -3.75 -17.67
N PRO A 261 8.31 -2.86 -18.58
CA PRO A 261 8.11 -1.42 -18.43
C PRO A 261 6.63 -0.98 -18.49
N GLN A 262 5.75 -1.80 -19.07
CA GLN A 262 4.30 -1.52 -19.24
C GLN A 262 3.43 -1.89 -18.02
N GLU A 263 4.00 -2.43 -16.93
CA GLU A 263 3.20 -3.01 -15.84
C GLU A 263 2.41 -1.99 -14.99
N LYS A 264 2.72 -0.69 -15.03
CA LYS A 264 2.01 0.32 -14.22
C LYS A 264 0.49 0.36 -14.53
N GLY A 265 0.09 0.19 -15.79
CA GLY A 265 -1.33 0.16 -16.19
C GLY A 265 -2.09 -1.10 -15.74
N LYS A 266 -1.45 -2.28 -15.79
CA LYS A 266 -2.02 -3.54 -15.30
C LYS A 266 -2.03 -3.63 -13.78
N LYS A 267 -1.00 -3.11 -13.11
CA LYS A 267 -0.89 -3.04 -11.65
C LYS A 267 -1.93 -2.10 -11.05
N SER A 268 -2.21 -0.95 -11.70
CA SER A 268 -3.29 -0.04 -11.29
C SER A 268 -4.68 -0.69 -11.34
N LYS A 269 -5.04 -1.33 -12.46
CA LYS A 269 -6.31 -2.06 -12.58
C LYS A 269 -6.42 -3.24 -11.60
N ASN A 270 -5.32 -3.98 -11.38
CA ASN A 270 -5.30 -5.06 -10.38
C ASN A 270 -5.43 -4.52 -8.95
N ASN A 271 -4.78 -3.40 -8.63
CA ASN A 271 -4.93 -2.75 -7.32
C ASN A 271 -6.34 -2.19 -7.12
N GLN A 272 -6.96 -1.63 -8.15
CA GLN A 272 -8.37 -1.22 -8.13
C GLN A 272 -9.28 -2.42 -7.87
N TYR A 273 -9.10 -3.52 -8.59
CA TYR A 273 -9.86 -4.75 -8.39
C TYR A 273 -9.68 -5.32 -6.97
N LYS A 274 -8.45 -5.33 -6.45
CA LYS A 274 -8.14 -5.74 -5.07
C LYS A 274 -8.85 -4.83 -4.06
N ARG A 275 -8.81 -3.50 -4.24
CA ARG A 275 -9.53 -2.53 -3.41
C ARG A 275 -11.04 -2.78 -3.44
N CYS A 276 -11.64 -2.92 -4.62
CA CYS A 276 -13.06 -3.20 -4.76
C CYS A 276 -13.46 -4.50 -4.03
N ASN A 277 -12.64 -5.55 -4.14
CA ASN A 277 -12.88 -6.80 -3.43
C ASN A 277 -12.70 -6.67 -1.92
N LEU A 278 -11.76 -5.84 -1.48
CA LEU A 278 -11.54 -5.55 -0.07
C LEU A 278 -12.74 -4.83 0.54
N HIS A 279 -13.24 -3.75 -0.10
CA HIS A 279 -14.43 -3.04 0.35
C HIS A 279 -15.67 -3.95 0.38
N ARG A 280 -15.83 -4.83 -0.62
CA ARG A 280 -16.89 -5.85 -0.62
C ARG A 280 -16.76 -6.81 0.57
N THR A 281 -15.53 -7.15 0.95
CA THR A 281 -15.26 -8.02 2.10
C THR A 281 -15.60 -7.32 3.41
N TRP A 282 -15.24 -6.05 3.57
CA TRP A 282 -15.64 -5.21 4.71
C TRP A 282 -17.17 -5.15 4.84
N GLY A 283 -17.88 -4.89 3.74
CA GLY A 283 -19.34 -4.88 3.73
C GLY A 283 -19.98 -6.22 4.11
N LYS A 284 -19.35 -7.36 3.77
CA LYS A 284 -19.81 -8.69 4.19
C LYS A 284 -19.54 -8.94 5.68
N ASN A 285 -18.36 -8.54 6.19
CA ASN A 285 -17.99 -8.68 7.60
C ASN A 285 -18.95 -7.91 8.50
N VAL A 286 -19.29 -6.66 8.16
CA VAL A 286 -20.30 -5.87 8.89
C VAL A 286 -21.65 -6.60 8.97
N LYS A 287 -22.10 -7.23 7.89
CA LYS A 287 -23.38 -7.97 7.89
C LYS A 287 -23.32 -9.22 8.77
N ARG A 288 -22.17 -9.89 8.86
CA ARG A 288 -21.95 -11.02 9.78
C ARG A 288 -21.94 -10.55 11.22
N VAL A 289 -21.23 -9.47 11.53
CA VAL A 289 -21.29 -8.80 12.85
C VAL A 289 -22.75 -8.47 13.23
N GLN A 290 -23.53 -7.92 12.31
CA GLN A 290 -24.96 -7.67 12.53
C GLN A 290 -25.76 -8.96 12.82
N ARG A 291 -25.40 -10.11 12.27
CA ARG A 291 -26.03 -11.40 12.60
C ARG A 291 -25.63 -11.89 13.98
N TYR A 292 -24.34 -11.80 14.31
CA TYR A 292 -23.81 -12.19 15.62
C TYR A 292 -24.40 -11.34 16.74
N LEU A 293 -24.69 -10.06 16.50
CA LEU A 293 -25.35 -9.16 17.46
C LEU A 293 -26.89 -9.29 17.49
N GLY A 294 -27.51 -10.14 16.65
CA GLY A 294 -28.97 -10.21 16.57
C GLY A 294 -29.63 -8.95 15.99
N LEU A 295 -28.97 -8.26 15.06
CA LEU A 295 -29.49 -7.08 14.33
C LEU A 295 -29.98 -7.43 12.91
N ARG A 296 -29.58 -8.60 12.40
CA ARG A 296 -29.87 -9.10 11.05
C ARG A 296 -30.10 -10.61 11.07
N ARG A 297 -31.07 -11.10 10.29
CA ARG A 297 -31.32 -12.55 10.10
C ARG A 297 -30.46 -13.13 8.98
N LYS A 298 -30.20 -14.43 9.04
CA LYS A 298 -29.59 -15.20 7.95
C LYS A 298 -30.60 -15.36 6.80
N VAL A 299 -30.17 -15.24 5.54
CA VAL A 299 -31.02 -15.15 4.34
C VAL A 299 -31.77 -16.45 3.96
N GLN A 300 -31.91 -17.41 4.88
CA GLN A 300 -32.65 -18.66 4.65
C GLN A 300 -34.05 -18.70 5.29
N SER A 301 -34.41 -17.69 6.10
CA SER A 301 -35.69 -17.66 6.84
C SER A 301 -36.57 -16.48 6.43
N VAL A 302 -37.64 -16.75 5.65
CA VAL A 302 -38.80 -15.88 5.31
C VAL A 302 -38.43 -14.50 4.70
N PRO A 303 -39.18 -13.97 3.70
CA PRO A 303 -38.94 -12.61 3.23
C PRO A 303 -38.88 -11.65 4.41
N GLU A 304 -37.87 -10.76 4.45
CA GLU A 304 -37.85 -9.67 5.42
C GLU A 304 -39.24 -9.01 5.39
N GLY A 305 -39.84 -8.82 6.57
CA GLY A 305 -41.04 -8.00 6.72
C GLY A 305 -40.76 -6.57 6.21
N PRO A 306 -41.70 -5.62 6.37
CA PRO A 306 -41.44 -4.24 6.00
C PRO A 306 -40.08 -3.78 6.58
N PHE A 307 -39.25 -3.11 5.76
CA PHE A 307 -37.92 -2.62 6.14
C PHE A 307 -38.03 -1.51 7.19
N THR A 308 -38.47 -1.84 8.39
CA THR A 308 -38.66 -0.89 9.48
C THR A 308 -37.32 -0.60 10.14
N PRO A 309 -37.01 0.67 10.43
CA PRO A 309 -35.85 1.02 11.25
C PRO A 309 -35.89 0.29 12.59
N LEU A 310 -34.72 -0.08 13.11
CA LEU A 310 -34.60 -0.74 14.41
C LEU A 310 -35.15 0.16 15.53
N ASN A 311 -36.01 -0.39 16.38
CA ASN A 311 -36.39 0.27 17.63
C ASN A 311 -35.36 -0.09 18.70
N LEU A 312 -34.49 0.86 19.05
CA LEU A 312 -33.42 0.63 20.04
C LEU A 312 -33.94 0.57 21.49
N THR A 313 -35.19 0.96 21.75
CA THR A 313 -35.77 0.94 23.11
C THR A 313 -36.36 -0.42 23.49
N GLN A 314 -36.35 -1.39 22.57
CA GLN A 314 -36.83 -2.76 22.79
C GLN A 314 -35.77 -3.77 22.36
N PRO A 315 -35.78 -4.99 22.91
CA PRO A 315 -34.97 -6.09 22.38
C PRO A 315 -35.25 -6.28 20.88
N THR A 316 -34.22 -6.67 20.13
CA THR A 316 -34.30 -6.72 18.65
C THR A 316 -35.28 -7.77 18.13
N GLY A 317 -35.64 -8.76 18.96
CA GLY A 317 -36.49 -9.90 18.58
C GLY A 317 -35.85 -10.82 17.54
N ILE A 318 -34.53 -10.73 17.38
CA ILE A 318 -33.73 -11.60 16.53
C ILE A 318 -32.67 -12.24 17.41
N GLU A 319 -32.67 -13.58 17.47
CA GLU A 319 -31.66 -14.31 18.21
C GLU A 319 -30.26 -14.10 17.62
N PRO A 320 -29.25 -13.74 18.44
CA PRO A 320 -27.85 -13.73 18.08
C PRO A 320 -27.39 -15.06 17.46
N GLU A 321 -26.72 -15.00 16.31
CA GLU A 321 -26.22 -16.21 15.68
C GLU A 321 -25.03 -16.81 16.43
N LYS A 322 -25.01 -18.15 16.56
CA LYS A 322 -23.89 -18.97 17.08
C LYS A 322 -23.49 -18.67 18.53
N SER A 323 -24.18 -17.78 19.24
CA SER A 323 -23.82 -17.34 20.61
C SER A 323 -22.33 -16.99 20.71
N VAL A 324 -21.91 -16.07 19.84
CA VAL A 324 -20.54 -15.58 19.72
C VAL A 324 -20.08 -14.84 20.98
N LEU A 325 -18.81 -15.00 21.33
CA LEU A 325 -18.12 -14.11 22.28
C LEU A 325 -17.29 -13.09 21.49
N PHE A 326 -17.59 -11.81 21.64
CA PHE A 326 -16.73 -10.75 21.10
C PHE A 326 -15.62 -10.44 22.09
N VAL A 327 -14.37 -10.42 21.61
CA VAL A 327 -13.19 -10.09 22.42
C VAL A 327 -12.42 -9.01 21.69
N ALA A 328 -12.54 -7.77 22.15
CA ALA A 328 -11.69 -6.68 21.68
C ALA A 328 -10.37 -6.68 22.45
N ILE A 329 -9.26 -6.52 21.73
CA ILE A 329 -7.92 -6.54 22.30
C ILE A 329 -7.15 -5.33 21.75
N ASP A 330 -6.44 -4.65 22.63
CA ASP A 330 -5.53 -3.55 22.30
C ASP A 330 -4.24 -3.73 23.13
N LEU A 331 -3.08 -3.50 22.53
CA LEU A 331 -1.79 -3.67 23.20
C LEU A 331 -0.90 -2.43 23.02
N GLU A 332 -0.33 -1.95 24.12
CA GLU A 332 0.64 -0.88 24.11
C GLU A 332 2.07 -1.43 24.23
N ALA A 333 2.98 -0.83 23.49
CA ALA A 333 4.41 -1.15 23.53
C ALA A 333 5.23 0.10 23.86
N TYR A 334 6.42 -0.12 24.42
CA TYR A 334 7.29 0.98 24.80
C TYR A 334 7.84 1.71 23.55
N GLU A 335 7.70 3.03 23.53
CA GLU A 335 8.01 3.86 22.36
C GLU A 335 9.48 3.77 21.92
N LEU A 336 10.42 3.59 22.86
CA LEU A 336 11.85 3.43 22.56
C LEU A 336 12.25 2.00 22.25
N ASN A 337 11.39 1.02 22.56
CA ASN A 337 11.64 -0.38 22.28
C ASN A 337 10.33 -1.16 22.10
N GLN A 338 9.91 -1.29 20.85
CA GLN A 338 8.69 -1.99 20.41
C GLN A 338 8.71 -3.51 20.68
N SER A 339 9.79 -4.04 21.28
CA SER A 339 9.83 -5.42 21.79
C SER A 339 9.34 -5.57 23.23
N MET A 340 9.15 -4.46 23.96
CA MET A 340 8.64 -4.46 25.32
C MET A 340 7.16 -4.06 25.30
N ILE A 341 6.29 -5.05 25.43
CA ILE A 341 4.85 -4.85 25.54
C ILE A 341 4.51 -4.46 26.97
N THR A 342 3.88 -3.32 27.18
CA THR A 342 3.69 -2.70 28.50
C THR A 342 2.29 -2.90 29.05
N GLU A 343 1.28 -2.92 28.18
CA GLU A 343 -0.14 -3.03 28.57
C GLU A 343 -0.89 -3.96 27.62
N VAL A 344 -1.87 -4.67 28.16
CA VAL A 344 -2.85 -5.48 27.41
C VAL A 344 -4.24 -5.08 27.87
N GLY A 345 -5.03 -4.58 26.95
CA GLY A 345 -6.44 -4.29 27.13
C GLY A 345 -7.31 -5.39 26.57
N MET A 346 -8.36 -5.77 27.29
CA MET A 346 -9.35 -6.70 26.80
C MET A 346 -10.75 -6.21 27.15
N ALA A 347 -11.66 -6.25 26.19
CA ALA A 347 -13.08 -6.02 26.42
C ALA A 347 -13.90 -7.16 25.82
N ILE A 348 -14.78 -7.74 26.61
CA ILE A 348 -15.51 -8.96 26.28
C ILE A 348 -17.01 -8.67 26.30
N LEU A 349 -17.71 -9.04 25.23
CA LEU A 349 -19.17 -9.03 25.16
C LEU A 349 -19.68 -10.41 24.76
N ASP A 350 -20.52 -10.98 25.61
CA ASP A 350 -21.22 -12.23 25.34
C ASP A 350 -22.55 -11.95 24.65
N THR A 351 -22.76 -12.47 23.44
CA THR A 351 -24.02 -12.21 22.73
C THR A 351 -25.23 -12.90 23.35
N ALA A 352 -25.03 -13.92 24.20
CA ALA A 352 -26.12 -14.53 24.96
C ALA A 352 -26.80 -13.53 25.91
N ASP A 353 -26.06 -12.53 26.41
CA ASP A 353 -26.58 -11.49 27.29
C ASP A 353 -27.43 -10.45 26.53
N LEU A 354 -27.42 -10.47 25.19
CA LEU A 354 -28.14 -9.50 24.35
C LEU A 354 -29.59 -9.88 24.07
N THR A 355 -29.95 -11.16 24.10
CA THR A 355 -31.27 -11.66 23.63
C THR A 355 -32.46 -10.93 24.28
N ASN A 356 -32.36 -10.60 25.57
CA ASN A 356 -33.43 -9.92 26.31
C ASN A 356 -33.11 -8.46 26.67
N ALA A 357 -31.99 -7.93 26.17
CA ALA A 357 -31.54 -6.58 26.43
C ALA A 357 -31.80 -5.68 25.22
N ALA A 358 -32.54 -4.59 25.42
CA ALA A 358 -32.63 -3.54 24.40
C ALA A 358 -31.29 -2.80 24.28
N PRO A 359 -30.83 -2.39 23.08
CA PRO A 359 -29.62 -1.57 22.93
C PRO A 359 -29.65 -0.28 23.77
N GLY A 360 -30.82 0.35 23.89
CA GLY A 360 -31.00 1.63 24.58
C GLY A 360 -30.58 2.84 23.75
N GLU A 361 -30.86 4.03 24.28
CA GLU A 361 -30.41 5.29 23.69
C GLU A 361 -28.88 5.33 23.61
N GLY A 362 -28.33 5.63 22.44
CA GLY A 362 -26.88 5.61 22.22
C GLY A 362 -26.23 4.24 22.44
N THR A 363 -27.00 3.15 22.47
CA THR A 363 -26.50 1.77 22.72
C THR A 363 -25.97 1.52 24.14
N LYS A 364 -26.26 2.41 25.09
CA LYS A 364 -25.70 2.37 26.45
C LYS A 364 -25.98 1.05 27.20
N ASN A 365 -27.18 0.49 27.08
CA ASN A 365 -27.53 -0.73 27.79
C ASN A 365 -26.67 -1.93 27.39
N TRP A 366 -26.27 -2.00 26.10
CA TRP A 366 -25.36 -3.04 25.63
C TRP A 366 -23.91 -2.75 26.03
N PHE A 367 -23.52 -1.48 26.16
CA PHE A 367 -22.20 -1.11 26.67
C PHE A 367 -22.02 -1.52 28.13
N ASP A 368 -23.07 -1.48 28.94
CA ASP A 368 -23.05 -1.91 30.34
C ASP A 368 -22.82 -3.43 30.51
N LEU A 369 -23.01 -4.22 29.44
CA LEU A 369 -22.76 -5.67 29.43
C LEU A 369 -21.30 -6.02 29.12
N ILE A 370 -20.47 -5.04 28.77
CA ILE A 370 -19.06 -5.25 28.42
C ILE A 370 -18.26 -5.50 29.71
N LYS A 371 -17.52 -6.62 29.72
CA LYS A 371 -16.57 -6.96 30.78
C LYS A 371 -15.17 -6.54 30.33
N ALA A 372 -14.53 -5.66 31.08
CA ALA A 372 -13.23 -5.11 30.71
C ALA A 372 -12.12 -5.57 31.65
N ARG A 373 -10.92 -5.77 31.10
CA ARG A 373 -9.69 -6.02 31.85
C ARG A 373 -8.59 -5.13 31.29
N HIS A 374 -7.74 -4.66 32.19
CA HIS A 374 -6.55 -3.91 31.85
C HIS A 374 -5.38 -4.52 32.61
N ILE A 375 -4.42 -5.06 31.86
CA ILE A 375 -3.24 -5.72 32.42
C ILE A 375 -2.02 -4.88 32.11
N ARG A 376 -1.30 -4.47 33.15
CA ARG A 376 0.04 -3.91 33.04
C ARG A 376 1.06 -5.01 33.23
N VAL A 377 2.00 -5.09 32.30
CA VAL A 377 3.06 -6.10 32.32
C VAL A 377 4.08 -5.73 33.40
N LYS A 378 4.21 -6.58 34.42
CA LYS A 378 4.91 -6.27 35.68
C LYS A 378 6.39 -5.93 35.47
N GLU A 379 7.07 -6.64 34.58
CA GLU A 379 8.49 -6.47 34.26
C GLU A 379 8.78 -5.14 33.56
N PHE A 380 7.78 -4.59 32.86
CA PHE A 380 7.88 -3.38 32.06
C PHE A 380 6.99 -2.24 32.57
N SER A 381 6.46 -2.35 33.79
CA SER A 381 5.54 -1.35 34.35
C SER A 381 6.18 0.03 34.56
N TRP A 382 7.50 0.10 34.55
CA TRP A 382 8.30 1.33 34.61
C TRP A 382 8.42 2.03 33.24
N ALA A 383 8.16 1.33 32.14
CA ALA A 383 8.34 1.82 30.78
C ALA A 383 7.11 2.60 30.32
N THR A 384 7.07 3.89 30.64
CA THR A 384 5.96 4.78 30.29
C THR A 384 6.30 5.63 29.06
N ASN A 385 5.37 5.71 28.10
CA ASN A 385 5.51 6.53 26.90
C ASN A 385 5.31 8.02 27.22
N HIS A 386 6.20 8.88 26.73
CA HIS A 386 6.16 10.32 26.97
C HIS A 386 6.49 11.19 25.75
N ARG A 387 7.22 10.66 24.75
CA ARG A 387 7.78 11.45 23.64
C ARG A 387 6.81 11.61 22.48
N HIS A 388 6.14 10.54 22.07
CA HIS A 388 5.24 10.56 20.91
C HIS A 388 3.78 10.66 21.33
N VAL A 389 3.45 10.03 22.45
CA VAL A 389 2.11 10.00 23.05
C VAL A 389 2.29 9.92 24.57
N GLN A 390 1.53 10.70 25.32
CA GLN A 390 1.54 10.62 26.78
C GLN A 390 0.77 9.37 27.22
N GLY A 391 1.50 8.36 27.71
CA GLY A 391 0.90 7.12 28.23
C GLY A 391 -0.02 7.39 29.43
N ARG A 392 -1.17 6.72 29.45
CA ARG A 392 -2.19 6.88 30.51
C ARG A 392 -2.47 5.59 31.27
N ALA A 393 -1.47 4.71 31.37
CA ALA A 393 -1.52 3.39 32.01
C ALA A 393 -2.18 3.33 33.41
N GLU A 394 -2.18 4.45 34.14
CA GLU A 394 -2.75 4.52 35.50
C GLU A 394 -4.26 4.77 35.52
N TYR A 395 -4.85 5.18 34.40
CA TYR A 395 -6.24 5.67 34.32
C TYR A 395 -7.16 4.68 33.61
N PHE A 396 -7.27 3.46 34.13
CA PHE A 396 -8.26 2.51 33.64
C PHE A 396 -9.66 2.87 34.18
N ASP A 397 -10.55 3.28 33.28
CA ASP A 397 -11.86 3.83 33.63
C ASP A 397 -12.95 2.77 33.86
N PHE A 398 -12.70 1.53 33.43
CA PHE A 398 -13.68 0.44 33.46
C PHE A 398 -13.36 -0.63 34.52
N GLY A 399 -12.45 -0.34 35.46
CA GLY A 399 -12.12 -1.27 36.53
C GLY A 399 -10.82 -0.93 37.26
N LYS A 400 -10.06 -1.96 37.61
CA LYS A 400 -8.74 -1.84 38.24
C LYS A 400 -7.68 -2.51 37.38
N SER A 401 -6.55 -1.83 37.18
CA SER A 401 -5.41 -2.39 36.45
C SER A 401 -4.82 -3.58 37.22
N GLU A 402 -4.63 -4.68 36.53
CA GLU A 402 -3.98 -5.90 37.02
C GLU A 402 -2.48 -5.83 36.69
N PHE A 403 -1.63 -6.43 37.53
CA PHE A 403 -0.20 -6.53 37.26
C PHE A 403 0.19 -8.00 37.11
N ILE A 404 0.54 -8.40 35.88
CA ILE A 404 0.81 -9.80 35.53
C ILE A 404 2.20 -9.90 34.92
N GLU A 405 2.90 -10.99 35.25
CA GLU A 405 4.23 -11.30 34.70
C GLU A 405 4.12 -11.68 33.23
N VAL A 406 5.05 -11.21 32.38
CA VAL A 406 5.07 -11.47 30.92
C VAL A 406 4.80 -12.94 30.62
N ALA A 407 5.43 -13.84 31.37
CA ALA A 407 5.35 -15.29 31.16
C ALA A 407 3.93 -15.87 31.32
N LYS A 408 3.01 -15.18 32.01
CA LYS A 408 1.63 -15.62 32.24
C LYS A 408 0.62 -14.96 31.30
N ILE A 409 1.03 -13.94 30.54
CA ILE A 409 0.12 -13.18 29.68
C ILE A 409 -0.45 -14.06 28.57
N ALA A 410 0.37 -14.97 27.99
CA ALA A 410 -0.10 -15.91 26.98
C ALA A 410 -1.23 -16.82 27.50
N ASP A 411 -1.08 -17.34 28.72
CA ASP A 411 -2.10 -18.17 29.36
C ASP A 411 -3.39 -17.38 29.60
N VAL A 412 -3.27 -16.12 30.03
CA VAL A 412 -4.43 -15.23 30.23
C VAL A 412 -5.17 -14.92 28.92
N LEU A 413 -4.44 -14.67 27.83
CA LEU A 413 -5.02 -14.49 26.50
C LEU A 413 -5.73 -15.77 26.03
N LYS A 414 -5.09 -16.92 26.26
CA LYS A 414 -5.65 -18.23 25.94
C LYS A 414 -6.94 -18.51 26.71
N GLU A 415 -6.96 -18.29 28.02
CA GLU A 415 -8.15 -18.46 28.87
C GLU A 415 -9.30 -17.55 28.44
N THR A 416 -8.99 -16.35 27.95
CA THR A 416 -10.01 -15.39 27.50
C THR A 416 -10.59 -15.77 26.14
N ILE A 417 -9.80 -16.38 25.26
CA ILE A 417 -10.20 -16.70 23.88
C ILE A 417 -10.72 -18.14 23.75
N GLU A 418 -10.14 -19.11 24.44
CA GLU A 418 -10.48 -20.53 24.31
C GLU A 418 -11.52 -20.98 25.36
N VAL A 419 -12.58 -20.19 25.55
CA VAL A 419 -13.62 -20.47 26.55
C VAL A 419 -14.47 -21.67 26.14
N GLU A 420 -14.63 -22.63 27.05
CA GLU A 420 -15.48 -23.82 26.85
C GLU A 420 -16.97 -23.45 26.70
N SER A 421 -17.67 -24.17 25.84
CA SER A 421 -19.09 -24.02 25.59
C SER A 421 -19.90 -24.88 26.55
N SER A 422 -20.80 -24.25 27.30
CA SER A 422 -21.78 -24.94 28.14
C SER A 422 -22.85 -25.69 27.33
N ALA A 423 -22.91 -25.51 26.01
CA ALA A 423 -23.93 -26.06 25.11
C ALA A 423 -23.41 -27.13 24.13
N GLY A 424 -22.09 -27.31 24.04
CA GLY A 424 -21.47 -28.38 23.25
C GLY A 424 -21.03 -29.53 24.17
N GLY A 425 -20.94 -30.75 23.65
CA GLY A 425 -20.39 -31.87 24.43
C GLY A 425 -19.00 -31.58 25.00
N ASP A 426 -18.56 -32.43 25.93
CA ASP A 426 -17.31 -32.32 26.69
C ASP A 426 -16.14 -31.80 25.83
N GLY A 427 -15.64 -30.60 26.14
CA GLY A 427 -14.50 -29.95 25.47
C GLY A 427 -14.79 -29.08 24.23
N ALA A 428 -16.05 -28.88 23.82
CA ALA A 428 -16.35 -27.97 22.69
C ALA A 428 -16.21 -26.50 23.11
N LYS A 429 -15.41 -25.70 22.38
CA LYS A 429 -15.21 -24.26 22.67
C LYS A 429 -16.28 -23.37 22.04
N ARG A 430 -16.55 -22.21 22.65
CA ARG A 430 -17.45 -21.20 22.08
C ARG A 430 -16.81 -20.46 20.91
N PRO A 431 -17.58 -20.11 19.86
CA PRO A 431 -17.06 -19.32 18.75
C PRO A 431 -16.73 -17.90 19.22
N VAL A 432 -15.52 -17.45 18.90
CA VAL A 432 -15.01 -16.11 19.25
C VAL A 432 -14.86 -15.23 18.02
N VAL A 433 -15.22 -13.96 18.15
CA VAL A 433 -14.87 -12.92 17.18
C VAL A 433 -13.91 -11.94 17.84
N LEU A 434 -12.70 -11.87 17.30
CA LEU A 434 -11.70 -10.89 17.75
C LEU A 434 -11.97 -9.53 17.13
N VAL A 435 -11.83 -8.47 17.91
CA VAL A 435 -12.09 -7.10 17.47
C VAL A 435 -10.86 -6.22 17.72
N PHE A 436 -10.43 -5.50 16.71
CA PHE A 436 -9.28 -4.60 16.77
C PHE A 436 -9.61 -3.23 16.19
N HIS A 437 -8.72 -2.27 16.42
CA HIS A 437 -8.69 -1.00 15.70
C HIS A 437 -7.31 -0.82 15.07
N ASP A 438 -7.16 -1.22 13.80
CA ASP A 438 -5.85 -1.47 13.15
C ASP A 438 -5.12 -2.72 13.66
N GLN A 439 -5.66 -3.89 13.32
CA GLN A 439 -5.22 -5.22 13.81
C GLN A 439 -3.73 -5.56 13.62
N SER A 440 -3.01 -4.88 12.72
CA SER A 440 -1.69 -5.30 12.25
C SER A 440 -0.63 -5.27 13.36
N ALA A 441 -0.68 -4.24 14.22
CA ALA A 441 0.25 -4.10 15.33
C ALA A 441 -0.10 -5.07 16.47
N ASP A 442 -1.38 -5.17 16.82
CA ASP A 442 -1.84 -6.00 17.93
C ASP A 442 -1.56 -7.49 17.71
N LEU A 443 -1.83 -8.02 16.52
CA LEU A 443 -1.56 -9.43 16.20
C LEU A 443 -0.06 -9.75 16.30
N LYS A 444 0.81 -8.80 15.95
CA LYS A 444 2.25 -8.93 16.13
C LYS A 444 2.61 -8.97 17.62
N TYR A 445 2.05 -8.07 18.43
CA TYR A 445 2.33 -8.01 19.87
C TYR A 445 1.82 -9.23 20.62
N ILE A 446 0.63 -9.72 20.29
CA ILE A 446 0.08 -10.97 20.84
C ILE A 446 1.04 -12.14 20.58
N ARG A 447 1.57 -12.24 19.36
CA ARG A 447 2.56 -13.26 19.01
C ARG A 447 3.87 -13.12 19.78
N MET A 448 4.31 -11.89 20.03
CA MET A 448 5.52 -11.60 20.82
C MET A 448 5.36 -11.97 22.30
N LEU A 449 4.13 -11.89 22.82
CA LEU A 449 3.79 -12.38 24.16
C LEU A 449 3.69 -13.91 24.25
N GLY A 450 3.84 -14.63 23.13
CA GLY A 450 3.89 -16.09 23.10
C GLY A 450 2.54 -16.76 22.83
N TYR A 451 1.49 -16.02 22.47
CA TYR A 451 0.20 -16.57 22.08
C TYR A 451 0.01 -16.50 20.56
N ASP A 452 -0.31 -17.62 19.92
CA ASP A 452 -0.61 -17.68 18.49
C ASP A 452 -2.11 -17.74 18.27
N VAL A 453 -2.70 -16.61 17.89
CA VAL A 453 -4.13 -16.48 17.55
C VAL A 453 -4.54 -17.49 16.47
N THR A 454 -3.65 -17.84 15.54
CA THR A 454 -3.99 -18.77 14.45
C THR A 454 -4.09 -20.22 14.89
N SER A 455 -3.63 -20.55 16.09
CA SER A 455 -3.73 -21.88 16.69
C SER A 455 -5.10 -22.15 17.34
N ALA A 456 -5.88 -21.10 17.62
CA ALA A 456 -7.20 -21.22 18.23
C ALA A 456 -8.25 -21.61 17.17
N ASP A 457 -8.78 -22.82 17.29
CA ASP A 457 -9.75 -23.43 16.38
C ASP A 457 -11.18 -22.88 16.51
N ASN A 458 -11.45 -22.14 17.59
CA ASN A 458 -12.74 -21.56 17.89
C ASN A 458 -12.87 -20.08 17.45
N ILE A 459 -11.84 -19.50 16.82
CA ILE A 459 -11.94 -18.16 16.24
C ILE A 459 -12.78 -18.21 14.96
N LEU A 460 -13.94 -17.58 15.03
CA LEU A 460 -14.88 -17.49 13.92
C LEU A 460 -14.48 -16.42 12.92
N GLU A 461 -14.06 -15.25 13.42
CA GLU A 461 -13.69 -14.10 12.60
C GLU A 461 -12.78 -13.12 13.35
N VAL A 462 -12.06 -12.29 12.57
CA VAL A 462 -11.38 -11.08 13.05
C VAL A 462 -12.06 -9.88 12.42
N VAL A 463 -12.36 -8.86 13.22
CA VAL A 463 -13.07 -7.63 12.84
C VAL A 463 -12.17 -6.45 13.14
N ASP A 464 -12.00 -5.56 12.15
CA ASP A 464 -11.29 -4.31 12.33
C ASP A 464 -12.25 -3.12 12.22
N THR A 465 -12.37 -2.38 13.31
CA THR A 465 -13.29 -1.23 13.38
C THR A 465 -12.86 -0.06 12.51
N ARG A 466 -11.57 0.05 12.18
CA ARG A 466 -11.06 1.03 11.22
C ARG A 466 -11.61 0.72 9.82
N GLU A 467 -11.58 -0.55 9.42
CA GLU A 467 -12.13 -1.00 8.13
C GLU A 467 -13.66 -0.81 8.07
N MET A 468 -14.37 -1.13 9.16
CA MET A 468 -15.82 -0.88 9.27
C MET A 468 -16.17 0.59 9.06
N TYR A 469 -15.43 1.50 9.71
CA TYR A 469 -15.64 2.94 9.59
C TYR A 469 -15.29 3.47 8.19
N GLN A 470 -14.19 3.00 7.60
CA GLN A 470 -13.80 3.33 6.23
C GLN A 470 -14.88 2.93 5.22
N TYR A 471 -15.44 1.74 5.38
CA TYR A 471 -16.56 1.27 4.57
C TYR A 471 -17.83 2.12 4.77
N LEU A 472 -18.15 2.51 6.00
CA LEU A 472 -19.29 3.39 6.29
C LEU A 472 -19.13 4.78 5.68
N SER A 473 -17.95 5.38 5.83
CA SER A 473 -17.61 6.73 5.34
C SER A 473 -17.28 6.77 3.84
N ARG A 474 -17.11 5.60 3.20
CA ARG A 474 -16.66 5.45 1.81
C ARG A 474 -15.32 6.14 1.56
N SER A 475 -14.41 6.02 2.51
CA SER A 475 -13.11 6.66 2.49
C SER A 475 -12.01 5.63 2.72
N ASN A 476 -10.94 5.71 1.92
CA ASN A 476 -9.74 4.89 2.12
C ASN A 476 -8.81 5.48 3.20
N ASN A 477 -9.09 6.70 3.68
CA ASN A 477 -8.23 7.35 4.66
C ASN A 477 -8.30 6.60 5.98
N ALA A 478 -7.13 6.34 6.56
CA ALA A 478 -7.02 5.81 7.91
C ALA A 478 -7.80 6.70 8.88
N THR A 479 -8.49 6.11 9.85
CA THR A 479 -9.13 6.85 10.93
C THR A 479 -8.55 6.40 12.25
N LYS A 480 -8.49 7.32 13.21
CA LYS A 480 -8.13 7.02 14.60
C LYS A 480 -9.37 6.61 15.38
N LEU A 481 -9.21 5.83 16.45
CA LEU A 481 -10.30 5.36 17.28
C LEU A 481 -11.12 6.53 17.84
N SER A 482 -10.42 7.59 18.30
CA SER A 482 -11.03 8.84 18.76
C SER A 482 -12.04 9.44 17.78
N ASN A 483 -11.76 9.37 16.47
CA ASN A 483 -12.64 9.92 15.44
C ASN A 483 -13.89 9.04 15.24
N VAL A 484 -13.74 7.72 15.39
CA VAL A 484 -14.87 6.80 15.35
C VAL A 484 -15.78 7.00 16.55
N CYS A 485 -15.21 7.11 17.76
CA CYS A 485 -15.95 7.41 18.97
C CYS A 485 -16.68 8.76 18.88
N TYR A 486 -15.99 9.80 18.39
CA TYR A 486 -16.58 11.12 18.16
C TYR A 486 -17.76 11.05 17.17
N TYR A 487 -17.61 10.33 16.07
CA TYR A 487 -18.67 10.15 15.09
C TYR A 487 -19.91 9.43 15.66
N LEU A 488 -19.71 8.48 16.58
CA LEU A 488 -20.78 7.72 17.23
C LEU A 488 -21.34 8.38 18.49
N ASP A 489 -20.84 9.56 18.86
CA ASP A 489 -21.16 10.24 20.13
C ASP A 489 -20.89 9.36 21.37
N ILE A 490 -19.82 8.56 21.30
CA ILE A 490 -19.33 7.76 22.43
C ILE A 490 -18.42 8.66 23.27
N PRO A 491 -18.76 8.95 24.54
CA PRO A 491 -17.90 9.76 25.39
C PRO A 491 -16.64 9.00 25.73
N PHE A 492 -15.49 9.54 25.34
CA PHE A 492 -14.19 8.93 25.61
C PHE A 492 -13.27 9.86 26.39
N LYS A 493 -12.43 9.26 27.23
CA LYS A 493 -11.37 9.91 27.98
C LYS A 493 -10.25 8.89 28.20
N ASN A 494 -9.09 9.37 28.64
CA ASN A 494 -7.96 8.50 28.98
C ASN A 494 -7.57 7.49 27.88
N MET A 495 -7.61 7.94 26.62
CA MET A 495 -7.03 7.25 25.46
C MET A 495 -5.54 6.97 25.71
N HIS A 496 -5.00 5.92 25.09
CA HIS A 496 -3.65 5.38 25.36
C HIS A 496 -3.54 4.71 26.73
N ASN A 497 -4.65 4.11 27.15
CA ASN A 497 -4.70 3.07 28.14
C ASN A 497 -5.33 1.88 27.44
N ALA A 498 -4.58 0.78 27.28
CA ALA A 498 -4.99 -0.32 26.42
C ALA A 498 -6.38 -0.88 26.82
N GLY A 499 -6.67 -0.93 28.13
CA GLY A 499 -7.98 -1.37 28.63
C GLY A 499 -9.14 -0.47 28.21
N ASN A 500 -8.96 0.85 28.28
CA ASN A 500 -9.96 1.80 27.80
C ASN A 500 -10.12 1.69 26.28
N ASP A 501 -9.01 1.60 25.54
CA ASP A 501 -9.01 1.56 24.08
C ASP A 501 -9.66 0.27 23.55
N ALA A 502 -9.48 -0.87 24.22
CA ALA A 502 -10.22 -2.10 23.94
C ALA A 502 -11.74 -1.93 24.16
N VAL A 503 -12.15 -1.26 25.24
CA VAL A 503 -13.58 -0.98 25.50
C VAL A 503 -14.16 -0.05 24.43
N TYR A 504 -13.47 1.06 24.12
CA TYR A 504 -13.92 1.99 23.09
C TYR A 504 -13.96 1.35 21.70
N THR A 505 -13.03 0.44 21.39
CA THR A 505 -13.04 -0.37 20.17
C THR A 505 -14.28 -1.26 20.10
N LEU A 506 -14.61 -1.95 21.20
CA LEU A 506 -15.79 -2.81 21.23
C LEU A 506 -17.09 -2.00 21.13
N GLN A 507 -17.19 -0.88 21.84
CA GLN A 507 -18.32 0.05 21.75
C GLN A 507 -18.47 0.62 20.33
N ALA A 508 -17.35 0.98 19.69
CA ALA A 508 -17.33 1.47 18.32
C ALA A 508 -17.82 0.40 17.33
N MET A 509 -17.38 -0.85 17.47
CA MET A 509 -17.87 -1.97 16.64
C MET A 509 -19.40 -2.09 16.71
N ILE A 510 -19.96 -2.10 17.92
CA ILE A 510 -21.41 -2.22 18.15
C ILE A 510 -22.14 -1.01 17.56
N GLY A 511 -21.67 0.21 17.84
CA GLY A 511 -22.26 1.45 17.35
C GLY A 511 -22.25 1.54 15.82
N LEU A 512 -21.13 1.17 15.17
CA LEU A 512 -21.04 1.07 13.71
C LEU A 512 -22.00 0.03 13.15
N ALA A 513 -22.08 -1.15 13.76
CA ALA A 513 -22.99 -2.21 13.30
C ALA A 513 -24.46 -1.75 13.30
N ILE A 514 -24.88 -1.04 14.36
CA ILE A 514 -26.23 -0.48 14.50
C ILE A 514 -26.47 0.67 13.53
N ASP A 515 -25.58 1.68 13.47
CA ASP A 515 -25.74 2.83 12.56
C ASP A 515 -25.84 2.37 11.10
N MET A 516 -24.94 1.46 10.70
CA MET A 516 -24.95 0.88 9.37
C MET A 516 -26.24 0.11 9.08
N ARG A 517 -26.79 -0.62 10.05
CA ARG A 517 -28.07 -1.34 9.92
C ARG A 517 -29.25 -0.36 9.79
N GLN A 518 -29.29 0.68 10.62
CA GLN A 518 -30.34 1.70 10.54
C GLN A 518 -30.32 2.43 9.19
N LYS A 519 -29.14 2.85 8.72
CA LYS A 519 -28.97 3.47 7.40
C LYS A 519 -29.34 2.52 6.26
N SER A 520 -29.06 1.23 6.39
CA SER A 520 -29.39 0.24 5.37
C SER A 520 -30.90 0.01 5.27
N LEU A 521 -31.59 -0.13 6.41
CA LEU A 521 -33.05 -0.23 6.50
C LEU A 521 -33.76 1.03 5.98
N LYS A 522 -33.32 2.23 6.38
CA LYS A 522 -33.87 3.50 5.86
C LYS A 522 -33.78 3.60 4.33
N ARG A 523 -32.64 3.20 3.74
CA ARG A 523 -32.46 3.18 2.28
C ARG A 523 -33.38 2.15 1.61
N ALA A 524 -33.57 0.98 2.22
CA ALA A 524 -34.45 -0.05 1.70
C ALA A 524 -35.93 0.37 1.74
N ALA A 525 -36.37 0.98 2.86
CA ALA A 525 -37.71 1.56 3.00
C ALA A 525 -37.99 2.62 1.94
N ALA A 526 -37.10 3.60 1.78
CA ALA A 526 -37.24 4.66 0.77
C ALA A 526 -37.27 4.10 -0.66
N LYS A 527 -36.56 2.99 -0.94
CA LYS A 527 -36.61 2.31 -2.24
C LYS A 527 -37.93 1.57 -2.45
N ALA A 528 -38.49 0.97 -1.40
CA ALA A 528 -39.78 0.29 -1.46
C ALA A 528 -40.94 1.29 -1.67
N GLU A 529 -40.88 2.46 -1.04
CA GLU A 529 -41.88 3.53 -1.17
C GLU A 529 -41.91 4.18 -2.56
N LYS A 530 -40.75 4.33 -3.23
CA LYS A 530 -40.67 4.97 -4.56
C LYS A 530 -41.26 4.14 -5.70
N GLY A 531 -41.64 2.88 -5.47
CA GLY A 531 -42.12 2.00 -6.54
C GLY A 531 -41.04 1.74 -7.61
N ASN A 532 -41.27 0.75 -8.46
CA ASN A 532 -40.32 0.36 -9.51
C ASN A 532 -40.41 1.31 -10.73
N GLU A 533 -40.33 2.63 -10.53
CA GLU A 533 -40.32 3.61 -11.61
C GLU A 533 -38.93 3.62 -12.28
N GLY A 534 -38.85 2.92 -13.41
CA GLY A 534 -37.67 2.87 -14.28
C GLY A 534 -37.09 1.47 -14.38
N TYR A 535 -37.63 0.67 -15.30
CA TYR A 535 -36.98 -0.57 -15.72
C TYR A 535 -35.69 -0.21 -16.47
N VAL A 536 -34.57 -0.13 -15.76
CA VAL A 536 -33.24 0.00 -16.37
C VAL A 536 -32.83 -1.36 -16.90
N THR A 537 -32.44 -1.42 -18.17
CA THR A 537 -32.06 -2.68 -18.82
C THR A 537 -30.83 -3.32 -18.13
N TYR A 538 -30.71 -4.65 -18.14
CA TYR A 538 -29.62 -5.37 -17.47
C TYR A 538 -28.21 -4.91 -17.94
N SER A 539 -28.11 -4.46 -19.20
CA SER A 539 -26.92 -3.84 -19.79
C SER A 539 -26.62 -2.45 -19.24
N GLU A 540 -27.63 -1.58 -19.08
CA GLU A 540 -27.44 -0.24 -18.50
C GLU A 540 -27.19 -0.28 -16.98
N PHE A 541 -27.64 -1.33 -16.30
CA PHE A 541 -27.41 -1.56 -14.86
C PHE A 541 -25.99 -2.06 -14.55
N THR A 542 -25.40 -2.87 -15.44
CA THR A 542 -24.04 -3.42 -15.28
C THR A 542 -22.98 -2.37 -15.61
N GLU A 543 -23.13 -1.63 -16.72
CA GLU A 543 -22.20 -0.55 -17.10
C GLU A 543 -22.17 0.61 -16.08
N LYS A 544 -23.32 1.03 -15.51
CA LYS A 544 -23.36 2.12 -14.51
C LYS A 544 -22.91 1.72 -13.11
N LYS A 545 -22.83 0.43 -12.77
CA LYS A 545 -22.51 -0.02 -11.40
C LYS A 545 -21.09 -0.54 -11.28
N GLU A 546 -20.56 -1.21 -12.30
CA GLU A 546 -19.18 -1.73 -12.26
C GLU A 546 -18.13 -0.61 -12.38
N ASP A 547 -18.46 0.52 -13.02
CA ASP A 547 -17.58 1.69 -13.13
C ASP A 547 -17.78 2.75 -12.03
N VAL A 548 -18.86 2.68 -11.22
CA VAL A 548 -19.22 3.73 -10.23
C VAL A 548 -19.15 3.24 -8.78
N ASP A 549 -19.30 1.94 -8.53
CA ASP A 549 -19.28 1.38 -7.19
C ASP A 549 -17.94 0.68 -6.96
N GLU A 550 -16.96 1.42 -6.42
CA GLU A 550 -15.62 0.92 -6.05
C GLU A 550 -15.65 -0.17 -4.95
N GLY A 551 -16.70 -0.99 -4.86
CA GLY A 551 -16.91 -2.02 -3.85
C GLY A 551 -17.56 -1.54 -2.56
N TRP A 552 -17.96 -0.26 -2.48
CA TRP A 552 -18.54 0.35 -1.29
C TRP A 552 -20.00 -0.03 -1.03
N VAL A 553 -20.70 -0.62 -2.02
CA VAL A 553 -22.07 -1.12 -1.84
C VAL A 553 -22.10 -2.64 -1.88
N SER A 554 -22.19 -3.25 -0.68
CA SER A 554 -22.64 -4.64 -0.55
C SER A 554 -24.07 -4.78 -1.12
N SER A 555 -24.39 -5.92 -1.72
CA SER A 555 -25.54 -6.26 -2.58
C SER A 555 -26.97 -6.08 -2.01
N GLY A 556 -27.27 -4.96 -1.35
CA GLY A 556 -28.59 -4.63 -0.79
C GLY A 556 -28.95 -5.46 0.45
N GLU A 557 -30.19 -5.34 0.93
CA GLU A 557 -30.69 -6.10 2.08
C GLU A 557 -30.87 -7.60 1.83
N GLN A 558 -30.85 -8.02 0.55
CA GLN A 558 -31.01 -9.41 0.14
C GLN A 558 -29.80 -10.29 0.44
N THR A 559 -28.73 -9.74 1.04
CA THR A 559 -27.55 -10.53 1.45
C THR A 559 -27.21 -10.28 2.90
N ASP A 560 -26.62 -11.29 3.53
CA ASP A 560 -26.37 -11.37 4.98
C ASP A 560 -24.88 -11.53 5.33
N GLY A 561 -24.01 -11.28 4.36
CA GLY A 561 -22.56 -11.46 4.49
C GLY A 561 -22.07 -12.88 4.19
N GLY A 562 -22.95 -13.88 4.05
CA GLY A 562 -22.55 -15.27 3.79
C GLY A 562 -21.88 -15.95 5.00
N GLU A 563 -21.21 -17.08 4.77
CA GLU A 563 -20.38 -17.72 5.80
C GLU A 563 -19.05 -16.97 5.97
N PRO A 564 -18.45 -16.99 7.18
CA PRO A 564 -17.12 -16.44 7.41
C PRO A 564 -16.07 -17.25 6.63
N ASN A 565 -15.00 -16.57 6.19
CA ASN A 565 -13.84 -17.24 5.62
C ASN A 565 -13.01 -17.80 6.79
N TYR A 566 -12.82 -19.12 6.86
CA TYR A 566 -11.95 -19.73 7.88
C TYR A 566 -10.53 -19.15 7.78
N ILE A 567 -9.96 -18.76 8.92
CA ILE A 567 -8.54 -18.42 9.02
C ILE A 567 -7.76 -19.70 8.70
N PRO A 568 -6.88 -19.73 7.68
CA PRO A 568 -6.09 -20.92 7.40
C PRO A 568 -5.15 -21.19 8.58
N VAL A 569 -5.39 -22.29 9.28
CA VAL A 569 -4.48 -22.84 10.28
C VAL A 569 -3.13 -23.08 9.58
N SER A 570 -2.09 -22.35 9.97
CA SER A 570 -0.75 -22.65 9.48
C SER A 570 -0.32 -24.01 10.05
N PRO A 571 0.27 -24.91 9.24
CA PRO A 571 0.78 -26.15 9.77
C PRO A 571 1.81 -25.84 10.85
N ALA A 572 1.67 -26.50 12.01
CA ALA A 572 2.57 -26.35 13.15
C ALA A 572 4.04 -26.40 12.70
N PRO A 573 4.93 -25.57 13.28
CA PRO A 573 6.35 -25.65 12.97
C PRO A 573 6.81 -27.08 13.21
N LYS A 574 7.35 -27.72 12.16
CA LYS A 574 8.00 -29.02 12.28
C LYS A 574 9.15 -28.85 13.25
N PHE A 575 8.99 -29.36 14.47
CA PHE A 575 10.12 -29.61 15.35
C PHE A 575 11.08 -30.51 14.58
N VAL A 576 12.27 -29.98 14.26
CA VAL A 576 13.39 -30.80 13.85
C VAL A 576 13.78 -31.57 15.11
N SER A 577 13.30 -32.81 15.21
CA SER A 577 13.83 -33.75 16.20
C SER A 577 15.27 -34.02 15.81
N GLU A 578 16.21 -33.38 16.50
CA GLU A 578 17.59 -33.84 16.53
C GLU A 578 17.57 -35.24 17.14
N THR A 579 17.75 -36.24 16.27
CA THR A 579 18.11 -37.58 16.69
C THR A 579 19.60 -37.54 17.07
N PRO A 580 20.00 -38.03 18.25
CA PRO A 580 21.41 -38.19 18.57
C PRO A 580 21.97 -39.26 17.63
N GLY A 581 22.90 -38.87 16.75
CA GLY A 581 23.62 -39.81 15.91
C GLY A 581 24.57 -40.64 16.75
N GLU A 582 24.25 -41.92 16.93
CA GLU A 582 25.18 -42.97 17.30
C GLU A 582 26.20 -43.19 16.17
N ASP A 583 27.43 -43.50 16.60
CA ASP A 583 28.48 -44.23 15.91
C ASP A 583 29.20 -43.62 14.70
N TRP A 584 30.39 -43.07 14.97
CA TRP A 584 31.56 -43.30 14.12
C TRP A 584 32.79 -43.60 15.00
N GLU A 585 33.08 -44.90 15.16
CA GLU A 585 34.42 -45.38 15.49
C GLU A 585 35.30 -45.38 14.22
N LEU A 586 36.48 -44.76 14.38
CA LEU A 586 37.78 -44.89 13.70
C LEU A 586 38.35 -43.59 13.12
#